data_AF-A0A7Y3AB24-F1
#
_entry.id   AF-A0A7Y3AB24-F1
#
_cell.length_a   1.000
_cell.length_b   1.000
_cell.length_c   1.000
_cell.angle_alpha   90.00
_cell.angle_beta   90.00
_cell.angle_gamma   90.00
#
_symmetry.space_group_name_H-M   'P 1'
#
loop_
_entity.id
_entity.type
_entity.pdbx_description
1 polymer ?
#
loop_
_entity_poly.entity_id
_entity_poly.type
_entity_poly.pdbx_seq_one_letter_code
_entity_poly.pdbx_strand_id
1 'polypeptide(L)'
;MNNALATLALNYYEQTLVDHPTSALMRGDHRYDDQMEDLTRESEDHRIEFLDSVVEKARSIETSDLTPAEQVTRDVLVFEAETEAGELRSRMAEFGVDPVSGFHVVFLQLVGHLPITEPEHAEAVVDKFAKFGTAFDQGIARLRQGLATDRVPVAVLCERVIGQVDGYLASPLDADPFIHLAAPQAWGEAETTVWRDNLKQVVSDTIRPAYERLRTAIAEEVLPKARPEEKAGLRWLPDGEEVYARAIHRHTSLQMPPLDIHNIGLEEIADLEREYAELGQSVLGTSDVAEIYRRLREDTTLRFETAEQVKQAGAESLARAKGEMGNWFGRLPQADCVMAEIPIGGDEAPLAFYLPPSTDGARPGTFFVNTNDPETRTRYESEALAFHESIPGHHLQLAISQELEGIEEFHKHALVNAYVEGWGLYTERLADEMGL
;
A
#
# COMPACT_ATOMS: atom_id res chain seq x y z
N MET A 1 -14.51 15.54 24.38
CA MET A 1 -15.14 14.78 23.29
C MET A 1 -16.64 14.80 23.47
N ASN A 2 -17.36 15.36 22.50
CA ASN A 2 -18.79 15.16 22.34
C ASN A 2 -19.08 13.65 22.29
N ASN A 3 -19.98 13.15 23.15
CA ASN A 3 -20.22 11.70 23.31
C ASN A 3 -20.74 11.03 22.03
N ALA A 4 -21.52 11.74 21.22
CA ALA A 4 -22.05 11.21 19.97
C ALA A 4 -20.92 11.04 18.94
N LEU A 5 -20.04 12.04 18.81
CA LEU A 5 -18.87 11.96 17.93
C LEU A 5 -17.92 10.85 18.37
N ALA A 6 -17.61 10.76 19.67
CA ALA A 6 -16.75 9.72 20.23
C ALA A 6 -17.27 8.31 19.94
N THR A 7 -18.57 8.10 20.13
CA THR A 7 -19.22 6.81 19.89
C THR A 7 -19.22 6.46 18.40
N LEU A 8 -19.48 7.44 17.53
CA LEU A 8 -19.48 7.23 16.09
C LEU A 8 -18.09 6.90 15.56
N ALA A 9 -17.06 7.64 15.99
CA ALA A 9 -15.66 7.40 15.66
C ALA A 9 -15.20 6.00 16.09
N LEU A 10 -15.57 5.57 17.30
CA LEU A 10 -15.26 4.22 17.79
C LEU A 10 -15.96 3.15 16.95
N ASN A 11 -17.25 3.30 16.67
CA ASN A 11 -17.99 2.34 15.86
C ASN A 11 -17.45 2.24 14.43
N TYR A 12 -17.05 3.37 13.84
CA TYR A 12 -16.36 3.40 12.56
C TYR A 12 -15.06 2.59 12.62
N TYR A 13 -14.20 2.87 13.61
CA TYR A 13 -12.94 2.14 13.78
C TYR A 13 -13.17 0.62 13.94
N GLU A 14 -14.06 0.21 14.83
CA GLU A 14 -14.37 -1.20 15.07
C GLU A 14 -14.87 -1.90 13.80
N GLN A 15 -15.72 -1.22 13.01
CA GLN A 15 -16.18 -1.78 11.74
C GLN A 15 -15.04 -1.93 10.73
N THR A 16 -14.10 -0.98 10.64
CA THR A 16 -12.95 -1.11 9.72
C THR A 16 -12.09 -2.34 10.02
N LEU A 17 -11.97 -2.74 11.29
CA LEU A 17 -11.23 -3.94 11.67
C LEU A 17 -11.96 -5.24 11.29
N VAL A 18 -13.29 -5.23 11.36
CA VAL A 18 -14.14 -6.34 10.91
C VAL A 18 -14.08 -6.49 9.38
N ASP A 19 -14.14 -5.38 8.65
CA ASP A 19 -14.15 -5.39 7.18
C ASP A 19 -12.77 -5.70 6.59
N HIS A 20 -11.69 -5.42 7.33
CA HIS A 20 -10.30 -5.60 6.92
C HIS A 20 -9.48 -6.42 7.92
N PRO A 21 -9.80 -7.71 8.12
CA PRO A 21 -9.16 -8.54 9.13
C PRO A 21 -7.66 -8.73 8.89
N THR A 22 -7.17 -8.69 7.64
CA THR A 22 -5.73 -8.71 7.37
C THR A 22 -5.06 -7.41 7.77
N SER A 23 -5.69 -6.26 7.55
CA SER A 23 -5.17 -4.98 8.05
C SER A 23 -5.19 -4.92 9.58
N ALA A 24 -6.21 -5.50 10.23
CA ALA A 24 -6.28 -5.60 11.70
C ALA A 24 -5.08 -6.39 12.25
N LEU A 25 -4.86 -7.61 11.71
CA LEU A 25 -3.69 -8.42 12.05
C LEU A 25 -2.38 -7.67 11.78
N MET A 26 -2.23 -7.00 10.63
CA MET A 26 -1.02 -6.23 10.32
C MET A 26 -0.75 -5.10 11.31
N ARG A 27 -1.77 -4.56 11.97
CA ARG A 27 -1.65 -3.54 13.03
C ARG A 27 -1.40 -4.13 14.42
N GLY A 28 -1.46 -5.46 14.58
CA GLY A 28 -1.37 -6.14 15.88
C GLY A 28 -2.72 -6.29 16.60
N ASP A 29 -3.84 -6.13 15.90
CA ASP A 29 -5.16 -6.47 16.45
C ASP A 29 -5.52 -7.91 16.09
N HIS A 30 -5.35 -8.79 17.09
CA HIS A 30 -5.44 -10.23 16.91
C HIS A 30 -6.85 -10.82 17.03
N ARG A 31 -7.90 -9.97 17.13
CA ARG A 31 -9.29 -10.42 17.28
C ARG A 31 -9.86 -11.12 16.05
N TYR A 32 -9.21 -10.94 14.89
CA TYR A 32 -9.68 -11.40 13.58
C TYR A 32 -8.62 -12.20 12.81
N ASP A 33 -7.63 -12.74 13.52
CA ASP A 33 -6.49 -13.46 12.92
C ASP A 33 -6.89 -14.69 12.13
N ASP A 34 -8.04 -15.28 12.44
CA ASP A 34 -8.61 -16.43 11.74
C ASP A 34 -9.54 -16.02 10.59
N GLN A 35 -9.90 -14.73 10.44
CA GLN A 35 -10.84 -14.25 9.42
C GLN A 35 -10.15 -13.82 8.13
N MET A 36 -10.88 -13.79 7.02
CA MET A 36 -10.41 -13.31 5.71
C MET A 36 -11.39 -12.26 5.17
N GLU A 37 -10.91 -11.32 4.37
CA GLU A 37 -11.75 -10.33 3.70
C GLU A 37 -12.90 -11.00 2.92
N ASP A 38 -14.12 -10.49 3.10
CA ASP A 38 -15.27 -10.88 2.26
C ASP A 38 -15.30 -9.98 1.01
N LEU A 39 -14.90 -10.55 -0.13
CA LEU A 39 -14.79 -9.86 -1.41
C LEU A 39 -16.09 -9.92 -2.24
N THR A 40 -17.22 -10.32 -1.65
CA THR A 40 -18.50 -10.37 -2.36
C THR A 40 -19.05 -8.97 -2.66
N ARG A 41 -19.91 -8.90 -3.68
CA ARG A 41 -20.67 -7.69 -4.00
C ARG A 41 -21.59 -7.26 -2.85
N GLU A 42 -22.17 -8.24 -2.15
CA GLU A 42 -23.06 -8.00 -1.01
C GLU A 42 -22.28 -7.34 0.15
N SER A 43 -21.11 -7.87 0.51
CA SER A 43 -20.21 -7.22 1.48
C SER A 43 -19.86 -5.78 1.08
N GLU A 44 -19.48 -5.55 -0.18
CA GLU A 44 -19.18 -4.20 -0.69
C GLU A 44 -20.38 -3.25 -0.60
N ASP A 45 -21.60 -3.73 -0.91
CA ASP A 45 -22.84 -2.95 -0.80
C ASP A 45 -23.17 -2.61 0.67
N HIS A 46 -23.03 -3.58 1.58
CA HIS A 46 -23.25 -3.36 3.01
C HIS A 46 -22.25 -2.34 3.61
N ARG A 47 -20.99 -2.38 3.16
CA ARG A 47 -19.97 -1.40 3.57
C ARG A 47 -20.33 0.01 3.10
N ILE A 48 -20.78 0.17 1.86
CA ILE A 48 -21.26 1.47 1.35
C ILE A 48 -22.40 2.01 2.23
N GLU A 49 -23.39 1.18 2.55
CA GLU A 49 -24.52 1.59 3.40
C GLU A 49 -24.08 2.01 4.81
N PHE A 50 -23.15 1.25 5.41
CA PHE A 50 -22.58 1.60 6.71
C PHE A 50 -21.87 2.95 6.67
N LEU A 51 -20.97 3.14 5.71
CA LEU A 51 -20.19 4.36 5.54
C LEU A 51 -21.08 5.58 5.28
N ASP A 52 -22.11 5.44 4.44
CA ASP A 52 -23.11 6.49 4.23
C ASP A 52 -23.81 6.88 5.54
N SER A 53 -24.15 5.89 6.36
CA SER A 53 -24.75 6.14 7.68
C SER A 53 -23.79 6.88 8.62
N VAL A 54 -22.48 6.64 8.51
CA VAL A 54 -21.46 7.36 9.29
C VAL A 54 -21.40 8.82 8.85
N VAL A 55 -21.38 9.07 7.55
CA VAL A 55 -21.38 10.42 6.97
C VAL A 55 -22.61 11.21 7.41
N GLU A 56 -23.80 10.62 7.30
CA GLU A 56 -25.05 11.26 7.72
C GLU A 56 -25.02 11.62 9.22
N LYS A 57 -24.65 10.66 10.07
CA LYS A 57 -24.57 10.86 11.52
C LYS A 57 -23.52 11.91 11.89
N ALA A 58 -22.33 11.85 11.31
CA ALA A 58 -21.26 12.81 11.60
C ALA A 58 -21.65 14.24 11.18
N ARG A 59 -22.28 14.40 10.02
CA ARG A 59 -22.77 15.71 9.55
C ARG A 59 -23.93 16.27 10.37
N SER A 60 -24.74 15.40 10.99
CA SER A 60 -25.83 15.81 11.89
C SER A 60 -25.36 16.39 13.23
N ILE A 61 -24.08 16.21 13.58
CA ILE A 61 -23.48 16.81 14.77
C ILE A 61 -23.14 18.27 14.45
N GLU A 62 -23.81 19.19 15.14
CA GLU A 62 -23.61 20.64 14.98
C GLU A 62 -22.19 21.07 15.38
N THR A 63 -21.51 21.79 14.49
CA THR A 63 -20.12 22.22 14.73
C THR A 63 -19.98 23.21 15.89
N SER A 64 -21.05 23.96 16.20
CA SER A 64 -21.10 24.88 17.35
C SER A 64 -20.96 24.17 18.70
N ASP A 65 -21.26 22.87 18.74
CA ASP A 65 -21.20 22.04 19.95
C ASP A 65 -19.82 21.36 20.10
N LEU A 66 -18.89 21.63 19.17
CA LEU A 66 -17.59 21.00 19.09
C LEU A 66 -16.46 22.02 19.30
N THR A 67 -15.45 21.61 20.06
CA THR A 67 -14.14 22.26 20.09
C THR A 67 -13.46 22.17 18.72
N PRO A 68 -12.46 23.02 18.43
CA PRO A 68 -11.74 22.95 17.15
C PRO A 68 -11.13 21.57 16.84
N ALA A 69 -10.60 20.87 17.84
CA ALA A 69 -10.07 19.52 17.65
C ALA A 69 -11.17 18.51 17.29
N GLU A 70 -12.32 18.59 17.96
CA GLU A 70 -13.47 17.72 17.65
C GLU A 70 -14.07 18.05 16.27
N GLN A 71 -14.01 19.30 15.81
CA GLN A 71 -14.40 19.67 14.44
C GLN A 71 -13.48 18.98 13.43
N VAL A 72 -12.16 18.97 13.66
CA VAL A 72 -11.20 18.24 12.82
C VAL A 72 -11.52 16.75 12.82
N THR A 73 -11.70 16.12 13.99
CA THR A 73 -12.07 14.70 14.07
C THR A 73 -13.34 14.40 13.26
N ARG A 74 -14.38 15.23 13.41
CA ARG A 74 -15.64 15.09 12.66
C ARG A 74 -15.39 15.20 11.15
N ASP A 75 -14.64 16.18 10.70
CA ASP A 75 -14.41 16.43 9.28
C ASP A 75 -13.54 15.34 8.63
N VAL A 76 -12.52 14.83 9.35
CA VAL A 76 -11.72 13.66 8.92
C VAL A 76 -12.61 12.42 8.83
N LEU A 77 -13.46 12.17 9.83
CA LEU A 77 -14.37 11.02 9.81
C LEU A 77 -15.35 11.08 8.62
N VAL A 78 -15.89 12.28 8.32
CA VAL A 78 -16.73 12.49 7.14
C VAL A 78 -15.93 12.21 5.87
N PHE A 79 -14.74 12.78 5.73
CA PHE A 79 -13.90 12.62 4.55
C PHE A 79 -13.52 11.15 4.28
N GLU A 80 -13.04 10.44 5.29
CA GLU A 80 -12.64 9.04 5.17
C GLU A 80 -13.85 8.18 4.74
N ALA A 81 -14.98 8.31 5.45
CA ALA A 81 -16.17 7.51 5.15
C ALA A 81 -16.76 7.84 3.76
N GLU A 82 -16.79 9.12 3.37
CA GLU A 82 -17.27 9.52 2.03
C GLU A 82 -16.38 9.01 0.91
N THR A 83 -15.06 9.14 1.06
CA THR A 83 -14.12 8.76 -0.01
C THR A 83 -14.01 7.24 -0.14
N GLU A 84 -14.04 6.50 0.96
CA GLU A 84 -14.08 5.03 0.93
C GLU A 84 -15.39 4.54 0.29
N ALA A 85 -16.54 5.10 0.68
CA ALA A 85 -17.82 4.73 0.05
C ALA A 85 -17.83 5.11 -1.45
N GLY A 86 -17.15 6.18 -1.85
CA GLY A 86 -16.96 6.57 -3.25
C GLY A 86 -16.11 5.57 -4.05
N GLU A 87 -15.03 5.06 -3.46
CA GLU A 87 -14.20 4.01 -4.07
C GLU A 87 -14.98 2.70 -4.27
N LEU A 88 -15.66 2.23 -3.22
CA LEU A 88 -16.47 1.00 -3.30
C LEU A 88 -17.57 1.15 -4.37
N ARG A 89 -18.21 2.32 -4.49
CA ARG A 89 -19.16 2.61 -5.58
C ARG A 89 -18.54 2.59 -6.97
N SER A 90 -17.23 2.76 -7.09
CA SER A 90 -16.52 2.67 -8.36
C SER A 90 -16.29 1.22 -8.82
N ARG A 91 -16.61 0.24 -7.95
CA ARG A 91 -16.58 -1.21 -8.26
C ARG A 91 -15.26 -1.65 -8.86
N MET A 92 -14.16 -1.20 -8.26
CA MET A 92 -12.81 -1.56 -8.72
C MET A 92 -12.63 -3.09 -8.75
N ALA A 93 -13.23 -3.83 -7.82
CA ALA A 93 -13.19 -5.30 -7.82
C ALA A 93 -13.75 -5.97 -9.10
N GLU A 94 -14.55 -5.25 -9.89
CA GLU A 94 -15.12 -5.78 -11.15
C GLU A 94 -14.13 -5.74 -12.33
N PHE A 95 -13.10 -4.90 -12.26
CA PHE A 95 -12.11 -4.74 -13.34
C PHE A 95 -10.66 -4.60 -12.85
N GLY A 96 -10.42 -4.67 -11.55
CA GLY A 96 -9.14 -4.46 -10.89
C GLY A 96 -8.25 -5.68 -11.06
N VAL A 97 -7.52 -5.71 -12.17
CA VAL A 97 -6.38 -6.61 -12.38
C VAL A 97 -5.13 -5.73 -12.37
N ASP A 98 -4.37 -5.80 -11.29
CA ASP A 98 -3.25 -4.90 -11.01
C ASP A 98 -2.01 -5.70 -10.58
N PRO A 99 -0.90 -5.63 -11.32
CA PRO A 99 0.35 -6.32 -10.95
C PRO A 99 1.06 -5.73 -9.72
N VAL A 100 0.67 -4.54 -9.24
CA VAL A 100 1.33 -3.86 -8.11
C VAL A 100 0.53 -4.01 -6.82
N SER A 101 -0.77 -3.68 -6.84
CA SER A 101 -1.62 -3.66 -5.63
C SER A 101 -2.71 -4.74 -5.59
N GLY A 102 -2.69 -5.68 -6.54
CA GLY A 102 -3.64 -6.79 -6.58
C GLY A 102 -3.59 -7.69 -5.34
N PHE A 103 -4.74 -8.25 -4.96
CA PHE A 103 -4.88 -9.15 -3.81
C PHE A 103 -3.88 -10.33 -3.84
N HIS A 104 -3.52 -10.81 -5.05
CA HIS A 104 -2.56 -11.89 -5.24
C HIS A 104 -1.11 -11.51 -4.93
N VAL A 105 -0.72 -10.23 -5.07
CA VAL A 105 0.67 -9.81 -4.84
C VAL A 105 0.85 -9.21 -3.45
N VAL A 106 -0.12 -8.44 -2.95
CA VAL A 106 -0.06 -7.78 -1.64
C VAL A 106 0.12 -8.80 -0.51
N PHE A 107 -0.60 -9.92 -0.55
CA PHE A 107 -0.41 -10.97 0.47
C PHE A 107 0.97 -11.61 0.42
N LEU A 108 1.50 -11.88 -0.77
CA LEU A 108 2.85 -12.43 -0.92
C LEU A 108 3.93 -11.48 -0.37
N GLN A 109 3.71 -10.17 -0.51
CA GLN A 109 4.62 -9.16 0.02
C GLN A 109 4.53 -9.04 1.55
N LEU A 110 3.33 -9.09 2.12
CA LEU A 110 3.11 -8.81 3.54
C LEU A 110 3.19 -10.04 4.44
N VAL A 111 3.03 -11.26 3.91
CA VAL A 111 2.89 -12.48 4.73
C VAL A 111 4.09 -12.73 5.66
N GLY A 112 5.32 -12.47 5.21
CA GLY A 112 6.53 -12.60 6.03
C GLY A 112 6.61 -11.61 7.21
N HIS A 113 5.69 -10.64 7.26
CA HIS A 113 5.66 -9.55 8.22
C HIS A 113 4.43 -9.58 9.14
N LEU A 114 3.64 -10.66 9.15
CA LEU A 114 2.53 -10.79 10.09
C LEU A 114 3.06 -10.78 11.55
N PRO A 115 2.51 -9.95 12.46
CA PRO A 115 3.01 -9.83 13.83
C PRO A 115 2.51 -10.98 14.75
N ILE A 116 2.77 -12.23 14.37
CA ILE A 116 2.26 -13.43 15.05
C ILE A 116 3.23 -13.99 16.10
N THR A 117 3.55 -13.19 17.13
CA THR A 117 4.55 -13.57 18.14
C THR A 117 4.09 -14.65 19.12
N GLU A 118 2.78 -14.81 19.32
CA GLU A 118 2.18 -15.75 20.25
C GLU A 118 1.62 -17.00 19.55
N PRO A 119 1.66 -18.19 20.20
CA PRO A 119 1.13 -19.45 19.66
C PRO A 119 -0.30 -19.36 19.11
N GLU A 120 -1.19 -18.70 19.84
CA GLU A 120 -2.62 -18.59 19.52
C GLU A 120 -2.84 -17.84 18.20
N HIS A 121 -2.06 -16.78 17.95
CA HIS A 121 -2.12 -16.00 16.70
C HIS A 121 -1.55 -16.79 15.52
N ALA A 122 -0.44 -17.52 15.74
CA ALA A 122 0.17 -18.35 14.72
C ALA A 122 -0.74 -19.53 14.29
N GLU A 123 -1.50 -20.11 15.24
CA GLU A 123 -2.53 -21.12 14.94
C GLU A 123 -3.70 -20.51 14.15
N ALA A 124 -4.21 -19.36 14.58
CA ALA A 124 -5.31 -18.67 13.89
C ALA A 124 -4.97 -18.30 12.43
N VAL A 125 -3.72 -17.93 12.14
CA VAL A 125 -3.27 -17.64 10.77
C VAL A 125 -3.38 -18.84 9.83
N VAL A 126 -3.26 -20.07 10.33
CA VAL A 126 -3.52 -21.28 9.52
C VAL A 126 -4.97 -21.32 9.05
N ASP A 127 -5.92 -20.98 9.93
CA ASP A 127 -7.34 -20.91 9.61
C ASP A 127 -7.65 -19.77 8.62
N LYS A 128 -6.99 -18.62 8.76
CA LYS A 128 -7.06 -17.53 7.79
C LYS A 128 -6.57 -17.99 6.41
N PHE A 129 -5.44 -18.66 6.34
CA PHE A 129 -4.92 -19.19 5.08
C PHE A 129 -5.80 -20.31 4.49
N ALA A 130 -6.53 -21.06 5.31
CA ALA A 130 -7.53 -22.00 4.81
C ALA A 130 -8.71 -21.30 4.11
N LYS A 131 -8.97 -20.03 4.40
CA LYS A 131 -10.01 -19.20 3.76
C LYS A 131 -9.56 -18.51 2.46
N PHE A 132 -8.27 -18.61 2.09
CA PHE A 132 -7.71 -17.97 0.89
C PHE A 132 -8.44 -18.39 -0.40
N GLY A 133 -8.80 -19.68 -0.50
CA GLY A 133 -9.51 -20.22 -1.65
C GLY A 133 -10.86 -19.53 -1.87
N THR A 134 -11.62 -19.31 -0.78
CA THR A 134 -12.91 -18.60 -0.83
C THR A 134 -12.74 -17.16 -1.27
N ALA A 135 -11.77 -16.43 -0.73
CA ALA A 135 -11.54 -15.03 -1.10
C ALA A 135 -11.16 -14.89 -2.59
N PHE A 136 -10.29 -15.76 -3.11
CA PHE A 136 -9.94 -15.78 -4.53
C PHE A 136 -11.15 -16.10 -5.41
N ASP A 137 -11.99 -17.08 -5.02
CA ASP A 137 -13.20 -17.41 -5.77
C ASP A 137 -14.20 -16.26 -5.79
N GLN A 138 -14.33 -15.51 -4.69
CA GLN A 138 -15.12 -14.28 -4.63
C GLN A 138 -14.55 -13.21 -5.56
N GLY A 139 -13.23 -12.96 -5.54
CA GLY A 139 -12.57 -12.02 -6.45
C GLY A 139 -12.76 -12.37 -7.93
N ILE A 140 -12.61 -13.64 -8.29
CA ILE A 140 -12.91 -14.15 -9.64
C ILE A 140 -14.38 -13.90 -10.01
N ALA A 141 -15.30 -14.12 -9.08
CA ALA A 141 -16.72 -13.83 -9.30
C ALA A 141 -16.98 -12.33 -9.54
N ARG A 142 -16.27 -11.43 -8.83
CA ARG A 142 -16.36 -9.97 -9.08
C ARG A 142 -15.87 -9.62 -10.49
N LEU A 143 -14.73 -10.16 -10.93
CA LEU A 143 -14.25 -9.97 -12.32
C LEU A 143 -15.28 -10.44 -13.35
N ARG A 144 -15.90 -11.61 -13.15
CA ARG A 144 -16.99 -12.12 -14.02
C ARG A 144 -18.21 -11.21 -14.05
N GLN A 145 -18.55 -10.58 -12.92
CA GLN A 145 -19.62 -9.57 -12.87
C GLN A 145 -19.25 -8.32 -13.68
N GLY A 146 -17.99 -7.88 -13.64
CA GLY A 146 -17.49 -6.80 -14.49
C GLY A 146 -17.56 -7.12 -15.98
N LEU A 147 -17.23 -8.36 -16.37
CA LEU A 147 -17.40 -8.82 -17.75
C LEU A 147 -18.86 -8.75 -18.24
N ALA A 148 -19.84 -8.85 -17.33
CA ALA A 148 -21.27 -8.76 -17.66
C ALA A 148 -21.77 -7.31 -17.76
N THR A 149 -21.02 -6.34 -17.25
CA THR A 149 -21.37 -4.91 -17.21
C THR A 149 -20.43 -4.03 -18.04
N ASP A 150 -19.63 -4.65 -18.92
CA ASP A 150 -18.60 -4.01 -19.74
C ASP A 150 -17.53 -3.24 -18.92
N ARG A 151 -17.35 -3.62 -17.65
CA ARG A 151 -16.22 -3.20 -16.81
C ARG A 151 -15.09 -4.21 -16.95
N VAL A 152 -14.22 -3.96 -17.93
CA VAL A 152 -13.12 -4.88 -18.26
C VAL A 152 -11.76 -4.26 -17.93
N PRO A 153 -10.76 -5.05 -17.47
CA PRO A 153 -9.40 -4.57 -17.22
C PRO A 153 -8.66 -4.20 -18.52
N VAL A 154 -7.42 -3.71 -18.37
CA VAL A 154 -6.48 -3.48 -19.48
C VAL A 154 -5.68 -4.75 -19.75
N ALA A 155 -5.56 -5.14 -21.03
CA ALA A 155 -4.97 -6.41 -21.44
C ALA A 155 -3.53 -6.61 -20.92
N VAL A 156 -2.68 -5.59 -21.01
CA VAL A 156 -1.29 -5.65 -20.55
C VAL A 156 -1.18 -5.93 -19.05
N LEU A 157 -2.12 -5.45 -18.23
CA LEU A 157 -2.13 -5.72 -16.79
C LEU A 157 -2.52 -7.19 -16.52
N CYS A 158 -3.48 -7.73 -17.28
CA CYS A 158 -3.82 -9.14 -17.22
C CYS A 158 -2.64 -10.04 -17.58
N GLU A 159 -1.90 -9.71 -18.63
CA GLU A 159 -0.71 -10.47 -19.06
C GLU A 159 0.38 -10.47 -17.97
N ARG A 160 0.64 -9.32 -17.34
CA ARG A 160 1.59 -9.22 -16.23
C ARG A 160 1.16 -10.03 -15.02
N VAL A 161 -0.10 -9.94 -14.61
CA VAL A 161 -0.63 -10.73 -13.49
C VAL A 161 -0.55 -12.23 -13.79
N ILE A 162 -0.87 -12.67 -15.00
CA ILE A 162 -0.67 -14.08 -15.41
C ILE A 162 0.81 -14.48 -15.26
N GLY A 163 1.74 -13.65 -15.73
CA GLY A 163 3.18 -13.90 -15.59
C GLY A 163 3.64 -14.01 -14.13
N GLN A 164 3.16 -13.12 -13.25
CA GLN A 164 3.43 -13.16 -11.82
C GLN A 164 2.91 -14.45 -11.18
N VAL A 165 1.67 -14.83 -11.48
CA VAL A 165 1.07 -16.06 -10.94
C VAL A 165 1.77 -17.30 -11.48
N ASP A 166 2.12 -17.35 -12.76
CA ASP A 166 2.89 -18.44 -13.36
C ASP A 166 4.28 -18.56 -12.68
N GLY A 167 4.94 -17.45 -12.40
CA GLY A 167 6.20 -17.40 -11.64
C GLY A 167 6.07 -17.93 -10.21
N TYR A 168 5.02 -17.50 -9.49
CA TYR A 168 4.74 -18.00 -8.13
C TYR A 168 4.45 -19.51 -8.13
N LEU A 169 3.61 -20.00 -9.04
CA LEU A 169 3.26 -21.42 -9.13
C LEU A 169 4.46 -22.29 -9.54
N ALA A 170 5.39 -21.76 -10.34
CA ALA A 170 6.63 -22.44 -10.71
C ALA A 170 7.68 -22.47 -9.58
N SER A 171 7.54 -21.63 -8.55
CA SER A 171 8.46 -21.60 -7.41
C SER A 171 8.40 -22.92 -6.60
N PRO A 172 9.52 -23.36 -5.99
CA PRO A 172 9.52 -24.55 -5.14
C PRO A 172 8.56 -24.40 -3.96
N LEU A 173 7.71 -25.41 -3.72
CA LEU A 173 6.78 -25.42 -2.58
C LEU A 173 7.51 -25.24 -1.24
N ASP A 174 8.66 -25.88 -1.07
CA ASP A 174 9.45 -25.78 0.16
C ASP A 174 10.09 -24.40 0.37
N ALA A 175 9.99 -23.47 -0.58
CA ALA A 175 10.45 -22.09 -0.47
C ALA A 175 9.28 -21.09 -0.39
N ASP A 176 8.04 -21.58 -0.27
CA ASP A 176 6.85 -20.74 -0.30
C ASP A 176 6.77 -19.81 0.92
N PRO A 177 6.57 -18.49 0.73
CA PRO A 177 6.57 -17.51 1.82
C PRO A 177 5.50 -17.78 2.88
N PHE A 178 4.38 -18.42 2.52
CA PHE A 178 3.33 -18.79 3.46
C PHE A 178 3.76 -19.90 4.45
N ILE A 179 4.88 -20.59 4.19
CA ILE A 179 5.46 -21.64 5.05
C ILE A 179 6.60 -21.08 5.92
N HIS A 180 7.31 -20.06 5.43
CA HIS A 180 8.51 -19.49 6.08
C HIS A 180 8.21 -18.30 6.97
N LEU A 181 7.12 -18.39 7.72
CA LEU A 181 6.79 -17.43 8.75
C LEU A 181 7.72 -17.58 9.98
N ALA A 182 7.95 -16.46 10.67
CA ALA A 182 8.64 -16.47 11.95
C ALA A 182 7.77 -17.22 12.98
N ALA A 183 8.33 -18.27 13.59
CA ALA A 183 7.61 -19.05 14.59
C ALA A 183 7.59 -18.31 15.95
N PRO A 184 6.50 -18.43 16.73
CA PRO A 184 6.45 -18.00 18.11
C PRO A 184 7.66 -18.47 18.94
N GLN A 185 8.27 -17.55 19.69
CA GLN A 185 9.46 -17.89 20.52
C GLN A 185 9.15 -18.92 21.62
N ALA A 186 7.87 -19.05 22.00
CA ALA A 186 7.42 -20.00 23.00
C ALA A 186 7.41 -21.46 22.52
N TRP A 187 7.47 -21.71 21.21
CA TRP A 187 7.44 -23.06 20.64
C TRP A 187 8.80 -23.74 20.61
N GLY A 188 8.78 -25.06 20.81
CA GLY A 188 9.92 -25.93 20.54
C GLY A 188 9.96 -26.38 19.08
N GLU A 189 10.94 -27.23 18.77
CA GLU A 189 11.13 -27.78 17.42
C GLU A 189 9.92 -28.63 16.98
N ALA A 190 9.30 -29.38 17.90
CA ALA A 190 8.17 -30.24 17.59
C ALA A 190 6.91 -29.44 17.22
N GLU A 191 6.54 -28.44 18.02
CA GLU A 191 5.39 -27.56 17.77
C GLU A 191 5.61 -26.77 16.47
N THR A 192 6.80 -26.22 16.28
CA THR A 192 7.17 -25.49 15.05
C THR A 192 7.06 -26.39 13.81
N THR A 193 7.48 -27.65 13.91
CA THR A 193 7.39 -28.61 12.79
C THR A 193 5.94 -28.90 12.43
N VAL A 194 5.09 -29.18 13.43
CA VAL A 194 3.66 -29.45 13.20
C VAL A 194 2.97 -28.24 12.55
N TRP A 195 3.25 -27.03 13.04
CA TRP A 195 2.69 -25.81 12.47
C TRP A 195 3.13 -25.58 11.03
N ARG A 196 4.42 -25.77 10.71
CA ARG A 196 4.93 -25.66 9.33
C ARG A 196 4.35 -26.71 8.41
N ASP A 197 4.12 -27.94 8.89
CA ASP A 197 3.46 -28.98 8.12
C ASP A 197 2.00 -28.61 7.82
N ASN A 198 1.28 -28.01 8.77
CA ASN A 198 -0.07 -27.49 8.55
C ASN A 198 -0.09 -26.35 7.52
N LEU A 199 0.83 -25.38 7.63
CA LEU A 199 1.00 -24.31 6.64
C LEU A 199 1.28 -24.88 5.25
N LYS A 200 2.22 -25.83 5.14
CA LYS A 200 2.55 -26.50 3.88
C LYS A 200 1.35 -27.21 3.27
N GLN A 201 0.54 -27.86 4.10
CA GLN A 201 -0.70 -28.49 3.66
C GLN A 201 -1.68 -27.45 3.11
N VAL A 202 -1.93 -26.36 3.84
CA VAL A 202 -2.83 -25.27 3.37
C VAL A 202 -2.31 -24.62 2.09
N VAL A 203 -0.99 -24.44 1.94
CA VAL A 203 -0.39 -23.91 0.72
C VAL A 203 -0.64 -24.83 -0.47
N SER A 204 -0.41 -26.13 -0.29
CA SER A 204 -0.60 -27.16 -1.32
C SER A 204 -2.08 -27.33 -1.71
N ASP A 205 -2.96 -27.39 -0.72
CA ASP A 205 -4.34 -27.83 -0.91
C ASP A 205 -5.31 -26.66 -1.19
N THR A 206 -4.95 -25.45 -0.73
CA THR A 206 -5.83 -24.26 -0.80
C THR A 206 -5.19 -23.12 -1.59
N ILE A 207 -4.03 -22.62 -1.17
CA ILE A 207 -3.47 -21.37 -1.71
C ILE A 207 -3.05 -21.55 -3.17
N ARG A 208 -2.13 -22.46 -3.49
CA ARG A 208 -1.64 -22.64 -4.87
C ARG A 208 -2.78 -22.99 -5.85
N PRO A 209 -3.73 -23.90 -5.51
CA PRO A 209 -4.91 -24.12 -6.34
C PRO A 209 -5.78 -22.87 -6.54
N ALA A 210 -5.86 -21.96 -5.56
CA ALA A 210 -6.59 -20.69 -5.72
C ALA A 210 -5.92 -19.75 -6.73
N TYR A 211 -4.58 -19.64 -6.67
CA TYR A 211 -3.79 -18.91 -7.66
C TYR A 211 -3.98 -19.50 -9.08
N GLU A 212 -3.97 -20.83 -9.21
CA GLU A 212 -4.21 -21.50 -10.50
C GLU A 212 -5.61 -21.17 -11.07
N ARG A 213 -6.65 -21.15 -10.22
CA ARG A 213 -8.00 -20.73 -10.63
C ARG A 213 -8.05 -19.26 -11.06
N LEU A 214 -7.40 -18.36 -10.33
CA LEU A 214 -7.32 -16.94 -10.70
C LEU A 214 -6.63 -16.76 -12.05
N ARG A 215 -5.47 -17.40 -12.22
CA ARG A 215 -4.71 -17.38 -13.48
C ARG A 215 -5.54 -17.89 -14.66
N THR A 216 -6.26 -19.00 -14.46
CA THR A 216 -7.14 -19.57 -15.47
C THR A 216 -8.28 -18.63 -15.82
N ALA A 217 -8.99 -18.08 -14.83
CA ALA A 217 -10.07 -17.13 -15.06
C ALA A 217 -9.58 -15.87 -15.78
N ILE A 218 -8.43 -15.32 -15.40
CA ILE A 218 -7.86 -14.14 -16.07
C ILE A 218 -7.50 -14.50 -17.52
N ALA A 219 -6.80 -15.61 -17.77
CA ALA A 219 -6.34 -15.97 -19.10
C ALA A 219 -7.48 -16.37 -20.06
N GLU A 220 -8.47 -17.12 -19.58
CA GLU A 220 -9.50 -17.74 -20.43
C GLU A 220 -10.78 -16.89 -20.54
N GLU A 221 -11.11 -16.11 -19.51
CA GLU A 221 -12.38 -15.36 -19.46
C GLU A 221 -12.17 -13.84 -19.58
N VAL A 222 -11.19 -13.30 -18.86
CA VAL A 222 -11.02 -11.85 -18.70
C VAL A 222 -10.17 -11.24 -19.81
N LEU A 223 -8.95 -11.73 -20.03
CA LEU A 223 -8.00 -11.23 -21.02
C LEU A 223 -8.59 -11.16 -22.44
N PRO A 224 -9.37 -12.15 -22.94
CA PRO A 224 -9.96 -12.07 -24.28
C PRO A 224 -10.96 -10.91 -24.47
N LYS A 225 -11.46 -10.32 -23.37
CA LYS A 225 -12.39 -9.19 -23.36
C LYS A 225 -11.76 -7.90 -22.84
N ALA A 226 -10.51 -7.95 -22.39
CA ALA A 226 -9.81 -6.80 -21.84
C ALA A 226 -9.61 -5.72 -22.90
N ARG A 227 -9.60 -4.45 -22.47
CA ARG A 227 -9.37 -3.32 -23.37
C ARG A 227 -7.88 -3.19 -23.71
N PRO A 228 -7.53 -2.74 -24.93
CA PRO A 228 -6.13 -2.60 -25.33
C PRO A 228 -5.48 -1.41 -24.61
N GLU A 229 -4.15 -1.35 -24.65
CA GLU A 229 -3.33 -0.35 -23.93
C GLU A 229 -3.66 1.10 -24.34
N GLU A 230 -4.01 1.34 -25.60
CA GLU A 230 -4.44 2.67 -26.07
C GLU A 230 -5.74 3.14 -25.42
N LYS A 231 -6.43 2.23 -24.72
CA LYS A 231 -7.63 2.48 -23.91
C LYS A 231 -7.41 2.21 -22.42
N ALA A 232 -6.18 2.37 -21.92
CA ALA A 232 -5.86 2.09 -20.52
C ALA A 232 -6.66 2.93 -19.51
N GLY A 233 -6.92 4.20 -19.81
CA GLY A 233 -7.55 5.15 -18.88
C GLY A 233 -8.98 4.80 -18.46
N LEU A 234 -9.35 5.17 -17.23
CA LEU A 234 -10.68 4.90 -16.64
C LEU A 234 -11.83 5.43 -17.49
N ARG A 235 -11.64 6.52 -18.25
CA ARG A 235 -12.62 7.11 -19.17
C ARG A 235 -13.24 6.12 -20.19
N TRP A 236 -12.62 4.97 -20.39
CA TRP A 236 -13.10 3.92 -21.30
C TRP A 236 -14.05 2.92 -20.63
N LEU A 237 -14.28 3.05 -19.32
CA LEU A 237 -15.34 2.37 -18.60
C LEU A 237 -16.69 3.10 -18.76
N PRO A 238 -17.84 2.41 -18.60
CA PRO A 238 -19.16 3.02 -18.75
C PRO A 238 -19.41 4.28 -17.92
N ASP A 239 -18.86 4.36 -16.71
CA ASP A 239 -18.95 5.48 -15.76
C ASP A 239 -17.57 6.07 -15.44
N GLY A 240 -16.62 5.91 -16.35
CA GLY A 240 -15.20 6.21 -16.12
C GLY A 240 -14.88 7.63 -15.68
N GLU A 241 -15.63 8.62 -16.16
CA GLU A 241 -15.46 10.02 -15.76
C GLU A 241 -15.88 10.25 -14.30
N GLU A 242 -16.95 9.60 -13.85
CA GLU A 242 -17.41 9.67 -12.46
C GLU A 242 -16.43 8.96 -11.52
N VAL A 243 -15.94 7.77 -11.92
CA VAL A 243 -14.90 7.04 -11.19
C VAL A 243 -13.64 7.90 -11.05
N TYR A 244 -13.20 8.57 -12.13
CA TYR A 244 -12.02 9.42 -12.08
C TYR A 244 -12.22 10.67 -11.21
N ALA A 245 -13.42 11.27 -11.21
CA ALA A 245 -13.74 12.39 -10.33
C ALA A 245 -13.71 12.00 -8.84
N ARG A 246 -14.21 10.81 -8.49
CA ARG A 246 -14.12 10.27 -7.12
C ARG A 246 -12.66 10.03 -6.72
N ALA A 247 -11.86 9.47 -7.63
CA ALA A 247 -10.43 9.26 -7.40
C ALA A 247 -9.69 10.59 -7.16
N ILE A 248 -9.98 11.64 -7.94
CA ILE A 248 -9.42 12.98 -7.69
C ILE A 248 -9.75 13.44 -6.27
N HIS A 249 -11.02 13.37 -5.86
CA HIS A 249 -11.42 13.83 -4.54
C HIS A 249 -10.72 13.05 -3.41
N ARG A 250 -10.62 11.73 -3.55
CA ARG A 250 -9.92 10.90 -2.57
C ARG A 250 -8.42 11.18 -2.49
N HIS A 251 -7.75 11.24 -3.63
CA HIS A 251 -6.29 11.34 -3.65
C HIS A 251 -5.77 12.74 -3.40
N THR A 252 -6.56 13.79 -3.70
CA THR A 252 -6.15 15.19 -3.57
C THR A 252 -6.85 15.94 -2.44
N SER A 253 -7.92 15.38 -1.86
CA SER A 253 -8.90 16.06 -0.99
C SER A 253 -9.70 17.19 -1.66
N LEU A 254 -9.46 17.45 -2.96
CA LEU A 254 -10.04 18.58 -3.69
C LEU A 254 -11.10 18.13 -4.69
N GLN A 255 -12.09 18.97 -4.92
CA GLN A 255 -13.07 18.80 -6.00
C GLN A 255 -12.60 19.62 -7.20
N MET A 256 -11.64 19.09 -7.95
CA MET A 256 -11.02 19.79 -9.09
C MET A 256 -11.32 19.10 -10.43
N PRO A 257 -11.53 19.89 -11.50
CA PRO A 257 -11.55 19.34 -12.85
C PRO A 257 -10.22 18.66 -13.21
N PRO A 258 -10.24 17.48 -13.87
CA PRO A 258 -9.04 16.79 -14.37
C PRO A 258 -8.05 17.68 -15.14
N LEU A 259 -8.58 18.59 -15.97
CA LEU A 259 -7.76 19.45 -16.82
C LEU A 259 -6.98 20.48 -16.01
N ASP A 260 -7.52 20.94 -14.88
CA ASP A 260 -6.83 21.90 -14.01
C ASP A 260 -5.64 21.23 -13.33
N ILE A 261 -5.80 19.98 -12.86
CA ILE A 261 -4.71 19.17 -12.31
C ILE A 261 -3.64 18.91 -13.38
N HIS A 262 -4.06 18.59 -14.60
CA HIS A 262 -3.13 18.39 -15.71
C HIS A 262 -2.28 19.64 -16.00
N ASN A 263 -2.91 20.81 -16.01
CA ASN A 263 -2.21 22.06 -16.27
C ASN A 263 -1.22 22.41 -15.15
N ILE A 264 -1.60 22.20 -13.87
CA ILE A 264 -0.68 22.33 -12.74
C ILE A 264 0.54 21.42 -12.94
N GLY A 265 0.33 20.15 -13.30
CA GLY A 265 1.43 19.23 -13.57
C GLY A 265 2.36 19.68 -14.71
N LEU A 266 1.81 20.28 -15.77
CA LEU A 266 2.64 20.83 -16.86
C LEU A 266 3.46 22.05 -16.42
N GLU A 267 2.90 22.90 -15.56
CA GLU A 267 3.60 24.04 -14.97
C GLU A 267 4.76 23.56 -14.08
N GLU A 268 4.52 22.58 -13.19
CA GLU A 268 5.55 21.99 -12.34
C GLU A 268 6.67 21.32 -13.15
N ILE A 269 6.35 20.60 -14.24
CA ILE A 269 7.37 20.02 -15.14
C ILE A 269 8.25 21.12 -15.73
N ALA A 270 7.65 22.21 -16.22
CA ALA A 270 8.40 23.32 -16.82
C ALA A 270 9.30 24.05 -15.80
N ASP A 271 8.93 24.02 -14.53
CA ASP A 271 9.71 24.57 -13.43
C ASP A 271 10.89 23.66 -13.08
N LEU A 272 10.64 22.35 -12.98
CA LEU A 272 11.68 21.33 -12.75
C LEU A 272 12.71 21.28 -13.90
N GLU A 273 12.31 21.48 -15.15
CA GLU A 273 13.25 21.54 -16.28
C GLU A 273 14.31 22.65 -16.09
N ARG A 274 13.96 23.75 -15.41
CA ARG A 274 14.93 24.82 -15.09
C ARG A 274 15.90 24.39 -13.99
N GLU A 275 15.39 23.74 -12.95
CA GLU A 275 16.24 23.18 -11.87
C GLU A 275 17.22 22.12 -12.43
N TYR A 276 16.73 21.22 -13.31
CA TYR A 276 17.59 20.26 -14.00
C TYR A 276 18.68 20.93 -14.82
N ALA A 277 18.36 22.00 -15.56
CA ALA A 277 19.35 22.72 -16.36
C ALA A 277 20.44 23.38 -15.49
N GLU A 278 20.07 23.94 -14.34
CA GLU A 278 20.98 24.57 -13.39
C GLU A 278 21.90 23.53 -12.72
N LEU A 279 21.34 22.44 -12.18
CA LEU A 279 22.08 21.36 -11.55
C LEU A 279 22.90 20.57 -12.56
N GLY A 280 22.35 20.26 -13.73
CA GLY A 280 23.03 19.57 -14.81
C GLY A 280 24.27 20.34 -15.27
N GLN A 281 24.25 21.67 -15.28
CA GLN A 281 25.41 22.47 -15.63
C GLN A 281 26.54 22.31 -14.61
N SER A 282 26.22 22.16 -13.32
CA SER A 282 27.22 22.03 -12.25
C SER A 282 27.77 20.59 -12.14
N VAL A 283 26.93 19.57 -12.28
CA VAL A 283 27.33 18.16 -12.03
C VAL A 283 27.54 17.33 -13.30
N LEU A 284 26.89 17.67 -14.42
CA LEU A 284 27.03 16.97 -15.70
C LEU A 284 27.73 17.80 -16.80
N GLY A 285 27.98 19.09 -16.52
CA GLY A 285 28.64 20.01 -17.44
C GLY A 285 27.77 20.49 -18.61
N THR A 286 26.45 20.32 -18.55
CA THR A 286 25.51 20.73 -19.60
C THR A 286 24.19 21.20 -19.00
N SER A 287 23.60 22.26 -19.57
CA SER A 287 22.26 22.73 -19.24
C SER A 287 21.18 22.25 -20.23
N ASP A 288 21.56 21.43 -21.22
CA ASP A 288 20.61 20.82 -22.16
C ASP A 288 19.84 19.69 -21.46
N VAL A 289 18.58 19.95 -21.13
CA VAL A 289 17.68 19.03 -20.42
C VAL A 289 17.50 17.70 -21.16
N ALA A 290 17.46 17.70 -22.49
CA ALA A 290 17.32 16.46 -23.25
C ALA A 290 18.56 15.57 -23.09
N GLU A 291 19.75 16.16 -23.10
CA GLU A 291 21.01 15.45 -22.84
C GLU A 291 21.11 15.00 -21.37
N ILE A 292 20.64 15.82 -20.42
CA ILE A 292 20.59 15.44 -18.99
C ILE A 292 19.71 14.20 -18.82
N TYR A 293 18.47 14.21 -19.32
CA TYR A 293 17.56 13.06 -19.23
C TYR A 293 18.12 11.82 -19.93
N ARG A 294 18.78 11.99 -21.08
CA ARG A 294 19.44 10.89 -21.76
C ARG A 294 20.53 10.27 -20.88
N ARG A 295 21.39 11.08 -20.26
CA ARG A 295 22.42 10.58 -19.32
C ARG A 295 21.83 9.89 -18.11
N LEU A 296 20.82 10.49 -17.46
CA LEU A 296 20.16 9.86 -16.32
C LEU A 296 19.60 8.47 -16.67
N ARG A 297 19.06 8.30 -17.90
CA ARG A 297 18.51 7.03 -18.39
C ARG A 297 19.55 6.02 -18.87
N GLU A 298 20.64 6.45 -19.49
CA GLU A 298 21.56 5.57 -20.23
C GLU A 298 22.94 5.40 -19.58
N ASP A 299 23.35 6.31 -18.68
CA ASP A 299 24.67 6.25 -18.06
C ASP A 299 24.72 5.15 -16.99
N THR A 300 25.38 4.04 -17.32
CA THR A 300 25.53 2.89 -16.43
C THR A 300 26.35 3.20 -15.18
N THR A 301 27.14 4.29 -15.16
CA THR A 301 27.86 4.72 -13.94
C THR A 301 26.94 5.28 -12.87
N LEU A 302 25.71 5.63 -13.25
CA LEU A 302 24.62 6.06 -12.37
C LEU A 302 23.74 4.89 -11.91
N ARG A 303 24.20 3.65 -12.07
CA ARG A 303 23.47 2.42 -11.68
C ARG A 303 24.21 1.68 -10.57
N PHE A 304 23.47 0.86 -9.84
CA PHE A 304 24.08 -0.12 -8.94
C PHE A 304 24.58 -1.32 -9.74
N GLU A 305 25.64 -1.97 -9.25
CA GLU A 305 26.20 -3.18 -9.89
C GLU A 305 25.68 -4.45 -9.21
N THR A 306 25.31 -4.37 -7.93
CA THR A 306 24.92 -5.54 -7.13
C THR A 306 23.78 -5.21 -6.17
N ALA A 307 22.99 -6.23 -5.83
CA ALA A 307 21.97 -6.16 -4.79
C ALA A 307 22.53 -5.68 -3.43
N GLU A 308 23.76 -6.08 -3.10
CA GLU A 308 24.44 -5.61 -1.88
C GLU A 308 24.71 -4.10 -1.90
N GLN A 309 25.05 -3.52 -3.04
CA GLN A 309 25.22 -2.06 -3.13
C GLN A 309 23.90 -1.32 -2.93
N VAL A 310 22.78 -1.84 -3.47
CA VAL A 310 21.44 -1.26 -3.25
C VAL A 310 21.09 -1.27 -1.77
N LYS A 311 21.27 -2.42 -1.10
CA LYS A 311 21.06 -2.56 0.35
C LYS A 311 21.93 -1.62 1.16
N GLN A 312 23.22 -1.57 0.85
CA GLN A 312 24.15 -0.74 1.58
C GLN A 312 23.76 0.74 1.47
N ALA A 313 23.39 1.20 0.27
CA ALA A 313 22.91 2.58 0.08
C ALA A 313 21.66 2.86 0.93
N GLY A 314 20.63 2.00 0.89
CA GLY A 314 19.44 2.18 1.71
C GLY A 314 19.72 2.18 3.22
N ALA A 315 20.59 1.28 3.69
CA ALA A 315 20.98 1.21 5.10
C ALA A 315 21.78 2.44 5.55
N GLU A 316 22.69 2.93 4.70
CA GLU A 316 23.49 4.13 4.97
C GLU A 316 22.62 5.39 5.01
N SER A 317 21.70 5.57 4.05
CA SER A 317 20.74 6.68 4.05
C SER A 317 19.89 6.67 5.31
N LEU A 318 19.32 5.52 5.68
CA LEU A 318 18.55 5.38 6.92
C LEU A 318 19.37 5.74 8.16
N ALA A 319 20.61 5.26 8.26
CA ALA A 319 21.49 5.54 9.39
C ALA A 319 21.85 7.03 9.50
N ARG A 320 22.11 7.70 8.36
CA ARG A 320 22.38 9.14 8.29
C ARG A 320 21.15 9.94 8.76
N ALA A 321 19.97 9.61 8.23
CA ALA A 321 18.73 10.27 8.61
C ALA A 321 18.39 10.09 10.09
N LYS A 322 18.58 8.88 10.65
CA LYS A 322 18.44 8.63 12.10
C LYS A 322 19.40 9.48 12.94
N GLY A 323 20.63 9.69 12.46
CA GLY A 323 21.62 10.52 13.14
C GLY A 323 21.23 12.00 13.18
N GLU A 324 20.56 12.50 12.14
CA GLU A 324 20.24 13.92 11.98
C GLU A 324 18.85 14.30 12.49
N MET A 325 17.89 13.37 12.55
CA MET A 325 16.48 13.68 12.86
C MET A 325 16.28 14.44 14.19
N GLY A 326 17.12 14.18 15.19
CA GLY A 326 17.02 14.84 16.51
C GLY A 326 17.36 16.34 16.48
N ASN A 327 18.03 16.83 15.43
CA ASN A 327 18.33 18.25 15.26
C ASN A 327 17.18 19.04 14.60
N TRP A 328 16.26 18.34 13.92
CA TRP A 328 15.22 18.94 13.09
C TRP A 328 13.81 18.76 13.65
N PHE A 329 13.54 17.64 14.34
CA PHE A 329 12.20 17.30 14.81
C PHE A 329 12.09 17.30 16.34
N GLY A 330 11.11 18.05 16.85
CA GLY A 330 10.83 18.15 18.29
C GLY A 330 10.05 16.96 18.88
N ARG A 331 9.50 16.10 18.02
CA ARG A 331 8.85 14.84 18.39
C ARG A 331 9.41 13.74 17.50
N LEU A 332 9.83 12.64 18.11
CA LEU A 332 10.44 11.50 17.45
C LEU A 332 9.60 10.25 17.74
N PRO A 333 9.49 9.32 16.78
CA PRO A 333 8.82 8.05 17.01
C PRO A 333 9.56 7.20 18.05
N GLN A 334 8.81 6.43 18.84
CA GLN A 334 9.34 5.40 19.74
C GLN A 334 9.64 4.12 18.98
N ALA A 335 8.82 3.75 18.00
CA ALA A 335 9.05 2.61 17.14
C ALA A 335 10.31 2.80 16.29
N ASP A 336 11.14 1.77 16.18
CA ASP A 336 12.31 1.81 15.31
C ASP A 336 11.92 1.62 13.83
N CYS A 337 12.80 2.06 12.93
CA CYS A 337 12.73 1.78 11.49
C CYS A 337 13.88 0.87 11.07
N VAL A 338 13.59 -0.21 10.37
CA VAL A 338 14.61 -1.11 9.79
C VAL A 338 14.55 -1.08 8.27
N MET A 339 15.65 -1.45 7.61
CA MET A 339 15.67 -1.68 6.17
C MET A 339 15.59 -3.18 5.88
N ALA A 340 14.77 -3.56 4.91
CA ALA A 340 14.67 -4.94 4.43
C ALA A 340 14.59 -4.99 2.90
N GLU A 341 14.86 -6.16 2.32
CA GLU A 341 14.66 -6.39 0.89
C GLU A 341 13.20 -6.70 0.60
N ILE A 342 12.67 -6.25 -0.54
CA ILE A 342 11.36 -6.71 -1.01
C ILE A 342 11.44 -8.23 -1.26
N PRO A 343 10.63 -9.06 -0.57
CA PRO A 343 10.75 -10.50 -0.66
C PRO A 343 10.25 -11.07 -2.00
N ILE A 344 9.22 -10.44 -2.60
CA ILE A 344 8.52 -10.95 -3.81
C ILE A 344 8.10 -9.79 -4.72
N GLY A 345 8.16 -10.01 -6.04
CA GLY A 345 7.59 -9.13 -7.06
C GLY A 345 8.55 -8.73 -8.18
N GLY A 346 9.85 -8.97 -8.02
CA GLY A 346 10.86 -8.75 -9.05
C GLY A 346 10.81 -7.32 -9.61
N ASP A 347 10.73 -7.19 -10.93
CA ASP A 347 10.70 -5.90 -11.62
C ASP A 347 9.34 -5.18 -11.56
N GLU A 348 8.26 -5.89 -11.26
CA GLU A 348 6.93 -5.28 -11.11
C GLU A 348 6.69 -4.73 -9.70
N ALA A 349 7.56 -5.08 -8.72
CA ALA A 349 7.54 -4.47 -7.40
C ALA A 349 8.05 -3.02 -7.46
N PRO A 350 7.54 -2.12 -6.59
CA PRO A 350 8.04 -0.75 -6.54
C PRO A 350 9.54 -0.71 -6.19
N LEU A 351 10.19 0.42 -6.47
CA LEU A 351 11.61 0.60 -6.15
C LEU A 351 11.87 0.49 -4.64
N ALA A 352 10.94 1.03 -3.86
CA ALA A 352 10.86 0.90 -2.42
C ALA A 352 9.42 1.05 -1.97
N PHE A 353 9.14 0.68 -0.73
CA PHE A 353 7.91 1.07 -0.04
C PHE A 353 8.10 1.01 1.48
N TYR A 354 7.24 1.69 2.21
CA TYR A 354 7.23 1.66 3.66
C TYR A 354 6.08 0.83 4.23
N LEU A 355 6.39 0.05 5.26
CA LEU A 355 5.42 -0.65 6.10
C LEU A 355 5.45 -0.06 7.52
N PRO A 356 4.34 0.52 8.01
CA PRO A 356 4.25 1.01 9.38
C PRO A 356 4.50 -0.06 10.46
N PRO A 357 4.99 0.33 11.65
CA PRO A 357 5.07 -0.58 12.78
C PRO A 357 3.70 -1.12 13.16
N SER A 358 3.67 -2.26 13.86
CA SER A 358 2.44 -2.71 14.50
C SER A 358 2.20 -1.91 15.78
N THR A 359 0.94 -1.59 16.07
CA THR A 359 0.54 -0.75 17.21
C THR A 359 0.84 -1.41 18.56
N ASP A 360 0.92 -2.74 18.60
CA ASP A 360 1.30 -3.53 19.77
C ASP A 360 2.82 -3.60 20.01
N GLY A 361 3.63 -3.04 19.09
CA GLY A 361 5.09 -3.02 19.17
C GLY A 361 5.78 -4.33 18.77
N ALA A 362 5.03 -5.34 18.29
CA ALA A 362 5.59 -6.63 17.87
C ALA A 362 6.47 -6.53 16.61
N ARG A 363 6.22 -5.56 15.73
CA ARG A 363 6.95 -5.33 14.47
C ARG A 363 7.38 -3.86 14.34
N PRO A 364 8.66 -3.58 14.02
CA PRO A 364 9.13 -2.22 13.74
C PRO A 364 8.59 -1.69 12.40
N GLY A 365 8.72 -0.38 12.18
CA GLY A 365 8.55 0.20 10.85
C GLY A 365 9.61 -0.38 9.92
N THR A 366 9.25 -0.70 8.68
CA THR A 366 10.17 -1.32 7.72
C THR A 366 10.16 -0.56 6.41
N PHE A 367 11.33 -0.02 6.06
CA PHE A 367 11.63 0.53 4.74
C PHE A 367 12.15 -0.59 3.85
N PHE A 368 11.38 -0.96 2.83
CA PHE A 368 11.77 -1.99 1.89
C PHE A 368 12.47 -1.40 0.67
N VAL A 369 13.56 -2.03 0.24
CA VAL A 369 14.24 -1.71 -1.02
C VAL A 369 14.18 -2.89 -1.97
N ASN A 370 13.91 -2.61 -3.23
CA ASN A 370 13.91 -3.64 -4.26
C ASN A 370 15.32 -3.82 -4.83
N THR A 371 15.90 -4.98 -4.55
CA THR A 371 17.26 -5.36 -4.91
C THR A 371 17.33 -6.13 -6.23
N ASN A 372 16.20 -6.41 -6.87
CA ASN A 372 16.14 -7.13 -8.14
C ASN A 372 16.74 -6.30 -9.28
N ASP A 373 17.46 -6.94 -10.19
CA ASP A 373 18.08 -6.30 -11.36
C ASP A 373 18.79 -4.97 -11.01
N PRO A 374 19.83 -5.01 -10.15
CA PRO A 374 20.48 -3.82 -9.59
C PRO A 374 21.00 -2.84 -10.65
N GLU A 375 21.37 -3.34 -11.83
CA GLU A 375 21.83 -2.55 -12.97
C GLU A 375 20.73 -1.64 -13.57
N THR A 376 19.46 -1.90 -13.25
CA THR A 376 18.33 -1.04 -13.62
C THR A 376 18.05 0.05 -12.57
N ARG A 377 18.59 -0.10 -11.36
CA ARG A 377 18.34 0.79 -10.22
C ARG A 377 19.29 1.97 -10.25
N THR A 378 18.75 3.17 -10.11
CA THR A 378 19.54 4.40 -10.23
C THR A 378 20.11 4.83 -8.88
N ARG A 379 21.35 5.31 -8.88
CA ARG A 379 22.01 5.82 -7.68
C ARG A 379 21.59 7.25 -7.32
N TYR A 380 21.15 8.03 -8.29
CA TYR A 380 20.87 9.46 -8.08
C TYR A 380 19.53 9.70 -7.38
N GLU A 381 18.59 8.75 -7.41
CA GLU A 381 17.29 8.88 -6.73
C GLU A 381 17.19 8.04 -5.45
N SER A 382 18.20 7.22 -5.15
CA SER A 382 18.12 6.24 -4.06
C SER A 382 18.03 6.89 -2.67
N GLU A 383 18.72 8.01 -2.46
CA GLU A 383 18.67 8.72 -1.17
C GLU A 383 17.34 9.43 -0.99
N ALA A 384 16.85 10.14 -2.01
CA ALA A 384 15.54 10.78 -1.98
C ALA A 384 14.43 9.76 -1.66
N LEU A 385 14.45 8.60 -2.33
CA LEU A 385 13.51 7.52 -2.07
C LEU A 385 13.65 6.95 -0.64
N ALA A 386 14.88 6.77 -0.15
CA ALA A 386 15.08 6.32 1.23
C ALA A 386 14.53 7.32 2.25
N PHE A 387 14.72 8.62 2.04
CA PHE A 387 14.21 9.65 2.94
C PHE A 387 12.69 9.80 2.87
N HIS A 388 12.10 9.64 1.68
CA HIS A 388 10.66 9.60 1.46
C HIS A 388 10.00 8.45 2.23
N GLU A 389 10.52 7.24 2.09
CA GLU A 389 9.91 6.04 2.66
C GLU A 389 10.24 5.87 4.15
N SER A 390 11.35 6.41 4.62
CA SER A 390 11.80 6.23 6.00
C SER A 390 11.80 7.54 6.79
N ILE A 391 12.98 8.06 7.12
CA ILE A 391 13.19 9.26 7.91
C ILE A 391 13.78 10.32 6.98
N PRO A 392 13.21 11.53 6.90
CA PRO A 392 12.14 12.07 7.73
C PRO A 392 10.71 11.84 7.18
N GLY A 393 10.54 11.06 6.12
CA GLY A 393 9.25 10.83 5.46
C GLY A 393 8.29 9.90 6.22
N HIS A 394 7.81 8.84 5.55
CA HIS A 394 6.68 8.04 6.02
C HIS A 394 6.90 7.39 7.39
N HIS A 395 8.11 6.92 7.72
CA HIS A 395 8.35 6.36 9.05
C HIS A 395 8.11 7.38 10.14
N LEU A 396 8.71 8.56 10.02
CA LEU A 396 8.56 9.62 11.01
C LEU A 396 7.08 10.01 11.15
N GLN A 397 6.39 10.24 10.03
CA GLN A 397 4.99 10.67 10.02
C GLN A 397 4.05 9.62 10.64
N LEU A 398 4.06 8.39 10.09
CA LEU A 398 3.07 7.38 10.42
C LEU A 398 3.31 6.76 11.80
N ALA A 399 4.56 6.54 12.19
CA ALA A 399 4.85 6.04 13.54
C ALA A 399 4.47 7.07 14.61
N ILE A 400 4.76 8.37 14.39
CA ILE A 400 4.31 9.42 15.32
C ILE A 400 2.79 9.44 15.40
N SER A 401 2.07 9.35 14.27
CA SER A 401 0.59 9.34 14.24
C SER A 401 0.01 8.21 15.10
N GLN A 402 0.56 7.00 14.98
CA GLN A 402 0.13 5.83 15.74
C GLN A 402 0.40 5.97 17.25
N GLU A 403 1.46 6.69 17.62
CA GLU A 403 1.87 6.92 19.00
C GLU A 403 1.15 8.10 19.68
N LEU A 404 0.31 8.85 18.96
CA LEU A 404 -0.39 10.00 19.53
C LEU A 404 -1.37 9.59 20.64
N GLU A 405 -1.28 10.25 21.79
CA GLU A 405 -2.27 10.12 22.87
C GLU A 405 -3.35 11.19 22.77
N GLY A 406 -4.55 10.88 23.27
CA GLY A 406 -5.65 11.85 23.38
C GLY A 406 -6.42 12.15 22.09
N ILE A 407 -6.13 11.42 21.01
CA ILE A 407 -6.91 11.42 19.77
C ILE A 407 -7.64 10.09 19.58
N GLU A 408 -8.67 10.10 18.74
CA GLU A 408 -9.47 8.92 18.41
C GLU A 408 -8.67 7.89 17.63
N GLU A 409 -8.95 6.60 17.87
CA GLU A 409 -8.13 5.52 17.32
C GLU A 409 -8.14 5.50 15.78
N PHE A 410 -9.28 5.71 15.12
CA PHE A 410 -9.32 5.78 13.65
C PHE A 410 -8.43 6.88 13.09
N HIS A 411 -8.28 8.00 13.80
CA HIS A 411 -7.52 9.16 13.34
C HIS A 411 -6.03 8.84 13.29
N LYS A 412 -5.52 8.03 14.21
CA LYS A 412 -4.12 7.56 14.23
C LYS A 412 -3.75 6.78 12.98
N HIS A 413 -4.73 6.14 12.35
CA HIS A 413 -4.56 5.25 11.19
C HIS A 413 -5.18 5.81 9.91
N ALA A 414 -5.65 7.06 9.91
CA ALA A 414 -6.24 7.69 8.74
C ALA A 414 -5.16 8.00 7.69
N LEU A 415 -5.37 7.57 6.45
CA LEU A 415 -4.39 7.68 5.36
C LEU A 415 -4.92 8.62 4.27
N VAL A 416 -5.04 9.90 4.60
CA VAL A 416 -5.37 10.94 3.61
C VAL A 416 -4.20 11.09 2.64
N ASN A 417 -4.36 10.57 1.43
CA ASN A 417 -3.28 10.42 0.44
C ASN A 417 -2.46 11.71 0.21
N ALA A 418 -3.12 12.85 -0.01
CA ALA A 418 -2.43 14.12 -0.22
C ALA A 418 -1.57 14.56 0.98
N TYR A 419 -1.96 14.18 2.21
CA TYR A 419 -1.20 14.48 3.42
C TYR A 419 -0.02 13.50 3.59
N VAL A 420 -0.22 12.22 3.28
CA VAL A 420 0.82 11.18 3.40
C VAL A 420 1.89 11.35 2.31
N GLU A 421 1.50 11.34 1.04
CA GLU A 421 2.42 11.46 -0.10
C GLU A 421 3.00 12.88 -0.21
N GLY A 422 2.20 13.89 0.14
CA GLY A 422 2.68 15.28 0.19
C GLY A 422 3.75 15.48 1.26
N TRP A 423 3.66 14.79 2.40
CA TRP A 423 4.72 14.77 3.41
C TRP A 423 5.98 14.09 2.88
N GLY A 424 5.85 12.91 2.27
CA GLY A 424 6.97 12.20 1.63
C GLY A 424 7.72 13.08 0.64
N LEU A 425 7.02 13.68 -0.32
CA LEU A 425 7.60 14.60 -1.31
C LEU A 425 8.22 15.85 -0.70
N TYR A 426 7.57 16.44 0.33
CA TYR A 426 8.14 17.57 1.07
C TYR A 426 9.48 17.17 1.72
N THR A 427 9.54 15.98 2.30
CA THR A 427 10.74 15.52 3.01
C THR A 427 11.92 15.21 2.11
N GLU A 428 11.69 14.88 0.83
CA GLU A 428 12.78 14.73 -0.15
C GLU A 428 13.57 16.03 -0.31
N ARG A 429 12.88 17.18 -0.43
CA ARG A 429 13.55 18.49 -0.49
C ARG A 429 14.10 18.91 0.87
N LEU A 430 13.38 18.63 1.96
CA LEU A 430 13.86 18.92 3.32
C LEU A 430 15.18 18.18 3.63
N ALA A 431 15.37 16.97 3.10
CA ALA A 431 16.59 16.21 3.31
C ALA A 431 17.85 16.97 2.84
N ASP A 432 17.77 17.69 1.72
CA ASP A 432 18.87 18.55 1.26
C ASP A 432 19.15 19.70 2.24
N GLU A 433 18.09 20.32 2.79
CA GLU A 433 18.23 21.35 3.84
C GLU A 433 18.84 20.80 5.14
N MET A 434 18.60 19.51 5.43
CA MET A 434 19.19 18.77 6.54
C MET A 434 20.66 18.40 6.32
N GLY A 435 21.20 18.61 5.11
CA GLY A 435 22.54 18.17 4.73
C GLY A 435 22.65 16.64 4.60
N LEU A 436 21.53 15.98 4.31
CA LEU A 436 21.47 14.56 3.98
C LEU A 436 21.77 14.29 2.50
#